data_AF-A0A2H3KL14-F1
#
_entry.id   AF-A0A2H3KL14-F1
#
_cell.length_a   1.000
_cell.length_b   1.000
_cell.length_c   1.000
_cell.angle_alpha   90.00
_cell.angle_beta   90.00
_cell.angle_gamma   90.00
#
_symmetry.space_group_name_H-M   'P 1'
#
loop_
_entity.id
_entity.type
_entity.pdbx_description
1 polymer ?
#
loop_
_entity_poly.entity_id
_entity_poly.type
_entity_poly.pdbx_seq_one_letter_code
_entity_poly.pdbx_strand_id
1 'polypeptide(L)'
;MSSHHIIKDDQEPALIIANGASCSMELLAQLLEWSPKVIVLDAAIERVLSLGIKIDVLLGDFDRNFDANYYQNLQDNITIISTPDQNKTDLEKAFDYLIAAQFTAVNVVWATGRRADHNFTNISNIVRYREYLKIVILDDYSKIFLLPKQFKKWYPKDSIISLIPIGVVKGIHTQNLFYSLQDDTLILGYRAGNSNHVASDGIVTISHSEGDLLLMECTD
;
A
#
# COMPACT_ATOMS: atom_id res chain seq x y z
N MET A 1 32.93 8.10 -12.87
CA MET A 1 32.74 9.07 -11.78
C MET A 1 31.38 8.78 -11.16
N SER A 2 31.37 8.34 -9.91
CA SER A 2 30.14 7.93 -9.21
C SER A 2 29.23 9.15 -9.04
N SER A 3 28.12 9.16 -9.77
CA SER A 3 27.06 10.16 -9.61
C SER A 3 26.42 9.96 -8.25
N HIS A 4 26.88 10.72 -7.27
CA HIS A 4 26.21 10.86 -5.99
C HIS A 4 24.87 11.53 -6.26
N HIS A 5 23.81 10.73 -6.37
CA HIS A 5 22.45 11.24 -6.25
C HIS A 5 22.28 11.64 -4.79
N ILE A 6 22.36 12.94 -4.51
CA ILE A 6 21.89 13.48 -3.24
C ILE A 6 20.37 13.36 -3.32
N ILE A 7 19.85 12.25 -2.80
CA ILE A 7 18.42 12.11 -2.52
C ILE A 7 18.12 13.19 -1.49
N LYS A 8 17.31 14.18 -1.86
CA LYS A 8 16.77 15.12 -0.87
C LYS A 8 15.86 14.32 0.05
N ASP A 9 16.07 14.46 1.35
CA ASP A 9 15.14 13.97 2.36
C ASP A 9 13.70 14.37 1.95
N ASP A 10 12.75 13.44 2.10
CA ASP A 10 11.30 13.63 1.91
C ASP A 10 10.73 13.60 0.47
N GLN A 11 11.46 13.12 -0.56
CA GLN A 11 10.87 12.87 -1.89
C GLN A 11 10.37 11.45 -2.13
N GLU A 12 10.92 10.46 -1.43
CA GLU A 12 10.56 9.04 -1.64
C GLU A 12 9.37 8.63 -0.75
N PRO A 13 8.50 7.72 -1.22
CA PRO A 13 7.42 7.18 -0.41
C PRO A 13 7.98 6.54 0.88
N ALA A 14 7.33 6.79 2.01
CA ALA A 14 7.61 6.02 3.22
C ALA A 14 7.32 4.52 3.01
N LEU A 15 7.87 3.67 3.87
CA LEU A 15 7.57 2.24 3.90
C LEU A 15 6.93 1.87 5.24
N ILE A 16 5.69 1.37 5.21
CA ILE A 16 5.06 0.73 6.37
C ILE A 16 5.21 -0.78 6.26
N ILE A 17 5.65 -1.42 7.35
CA ILE A 17 5.61 -2.87 7.54
C ILE A 17 4.54 -3.19 8.60
N ALA A 18 3.40 -3.73 8.15
CA ALA A 18 2.30 -4.15 9.00
C ALA A 18 2.49 -5.59 9.52
N ASN A 19 1.45 -6.24 10.07
CA ASN A 19 1.57 -7.56 10.73
C ASN A 19 0.86 -8.74 10.00
N GLY A 20 0.63 -8.60 8.71
CA GLY A 20 0.12 -9.64 7.82
C GLY A 20 1.19 -10.68 7.46
N ALA A 21 0.95 -11.38 6.35
CA ALA A 21 1.92 -12.35 5.82
C ALA A 21 3.19 -11.62 5.35
N SER A 22 4.34 -12.25 5.55
CA SER A 22 5.59 -11.71 5.03
C SER A 22 5.62 -11.81 3.51
N CYS A 23 6.01 -10.74 2.83
CA CYS A 23 6.44 -10.79 1.44
C CYS A 23 7.86 -11.36 1.31
N SER A 24 8.27 -11.61 0.08
CA SER A 24 9.61 -12.01 -0.31
C SER A 24 10.65 -10.96 0.06
N MET A 25 11.88 -11.43 0.33
CA MET A 25 13.02 -10.55 0.57
C MET A 25 13.40 -9.73 -0.65
N GLU A 26 13.11 -10.22 -1.86
CA GLU A 26 13.36 -9.47 -3.10
C GLU A 26 12.50 -8.21 -3.17
N LEU A 27 11.17 -8.35 -3.01
CA LEU A 27 10.25 -7.21 -2.97
C LEU A 27 10.63 -6.24 -1.86
N LEU A 28 10.93 -6.76 -0.67
CA LEU A 28 11.31 -5.93 0.47
C LEU A 28 12.62 -5.18 0.24
N ALA A 29 13.64 -5.83 -0.34
CA ALA A 29 14.91 -5.21 -0.68
C ALA A 29 14.74 -4.09 -1.71
N GLN A 30 13.95 -4.32 -2.78
CA GLN A 30 13.66 -3.30 -3.80
C GLN A 30 13.02 -2.04 -3.19
N LEU A 31 12.14 -2.20 -2.19
CA LEU A 31 11.54 -1.05 -1.50
C LEU A 31 12.52 -0.34 -0.57
N LEU A 32 13.45 -1.07 0.05
CA LEU A 32 14.46 -0.53 0.96
C LEU A 32 15.63 0.13 0.23
N GLU A 33 15.91 -0.22 -1.04
CA GLU A 33 16.99 0.37 -1.85
C GLU A 33 16.92 1.91 -1.93
N TRP A 34 15.70 2.45 -1.90
CA TRP A 34 15.44 3.89 -1.93
C TRP A 34 15.67 4.58 -0.58
N SER A 35 16.13 3.84 0.44
CA SER A 35 16.31 4.30 1.82
C SER A 35 15.07 5.06 2.35
N PRO A 36 13.85 4.46 2.26
CA PRO A 36 12.64 5.13 2.72
C PRO A 36 12.65 5.29 4.24
N LYS A 37 11.82 6.21 4.73
CA LYS A 37 11.44 6.21 6.15
C LYS A 37 10.70 4.90 6.46
N VAL A 38 11.23 4.06 7.34
CA VAL A 38 10.63 2.76 7.70
C VAL A 38 9.82 2.87 8.98
N ILE A 39 8.53 2.57 8.88
CA ILE A 39 7.56 2.54 9.97
C ILE A 39 7.12 1.09 10.19
N VAL A 40 7.27 0.58 11.41
CA VAL A 40 6.88 -0.78 11.78
C VAL A 40 5.74 -0.71 12.78
N LEU A 41 4.69 -1.49 12.53
CA LEU A 41 3.60 -1.66 13.50
C LEU A 41 4.04 -2.59 14.62
N ASP A 42 3.70 -2.28 15.86
CA ASP A 42 4.19 -2.97 17.07
C ASP A 42 4.07 -4.49 17.00
N ALA A 43 2.97 -5.03 16.49
CA ALA A 43 2.76 -6.46 16.41
C ALA A 43 3.68 -7.19 15.40
N ALA A 44 4.42 -6.44 14.57
CA ALA A 44 5.40 -6.95 13.61
C ALA A 44 6.86 -6.78 14.07
N ILE A 45 7.13 -6.04 15.17
CA ILE A 45 8.49 -5.60 15.56
C ILE A 45 9.50 -6.76 15.62
N GLU A 46 9.19 -7.83 16.35
CA GLU A 46 10.08 -8.99 16.52
C GLU A 46 10.44 -9.65 15.18
N ARG A 47 9.45 -9.76 14.28
CA ARG A 47 9.64 -10.34 12.96
C ARG A 47 10.53 -9.46 12.10
N VAL A 48 10.35 -8.14 12.16
CA VAL A 48 11.16 -7.19 11.37
C VAL A 48 12.60 -7.11 11.90
N LEU A 49 12.79 -7.09 13.22
CA LEU A 49 14.12 -7.11 13.84
C LEU A 49 14.94 -8.34 13.41
N SER A 50 14.29 -9.51 13.30
CA SER A 50 14.95 -10.74 12.86
C SER A 50 15.50 -10.67 11.41
N LEU A 51 15.01 -9.71 10.61
CA LEU A 51 15.47 -9.47 9.24
C LEU A 51 16.64 -8.49 9.17
N GLY A 52 17.07 -7.90 10.29
CA GLY A 52 18.15 -6.91 10.33
C GLY A 52 17.80 -5.57 9.66
N ILE A 53 16.50 -5.27 9.53
CA ILE A 53 16.03 -4.02 8.93
C ILE A 53 16.14 -2.89 9.95
N LYS A 54 16.69 -1.75 9.53
CA LYS A 54 16.69 -0.52 10.32
C LYS A 54 15.27 0.03 10.42
N ILE A 55 14.83 0.31 11.64
CA ILE A 55 13.50 0.84 11.93
C ILE A 55 13.63 2.31 12.34
N ASP A 56 12.97 3.22 11.63
CA ASP A 56 12.98 4.64 11.99
C ASP A 56 11.82 5.00 12.94
N VAL A 57 10.68 4.33 12.79
CA VAL A 57 9.50 4.55 13.64
C VAL A 57 8.88 3.21 14.02
N LEU A 58 8.65 3.03 15.31
CA LEU A 58 7.84 1.95 15.86
C LEU A 58 6.55 2.55 16.40
N LEU A 59 5.41 2.09 15.86
CA LEU A 59 4.10 2.67 16.13
C LEU A 59 3.13 1.58 16.62
N GLY A 60 2.38 1.87 17.66
CA GLY A 60 1.34 0.95 18.14
C GLY A 60 0.73 1.34 19.47
N ASP A 61 -0.15 0.47 19.95
CA ASP A 61 -0.79 0.61 21.26
C ASP A 61 0.16 0.15 22.37
N PHE A 62 1.14 -0.70 22.04
CA PHE A 62 2.13 -1.24 22.96
C PHE A 62 1.52 -2.03 24.12
N ASP A 63 0.43 -2.72 23.82
CA ASP A 63 -0.18 -3.67 24.73
C ASP A 63 0.78 -4.87 24.95
N ARG A 64 0.86 -5.36 26.19
CA ARG A 64 1.63 -6.55 26.63
C ARG A 64 3.13 -6.31 26.92
N ASN A 65 3.43 -5.67 28.05
CA ASN A 65 4.78 -5.55 28.62
C ASN A 65 5.82 -4.99 27.63
N PHE A 66 5.43 -3.99 26.85
CA PHE A 66 6.34 -3.31 25.94
C PHE A 66 7.47 -2.59 26.70
N ASP A 67 8.72 -2.89 26.34
CA ASP A 67 9.90 -2.21 26.87
C ASP A 67 10.53 -1.32 25.79
N ALA A 68 10.21 -0.03 25.84
CA ALA A 68 10.76 0.95 24.90
C ALA A 68 12.30 1.01 24.95
N ASN A 69 12.91 0.84 26.13
CA ASN A 69 14.36 0.94 26.28
C ASN A 69 15.06 -0.22 25.58
N TYR A 70 14.48 -1.42 25.63
CA TYR A 70 15.01 -2.58 24.91
C TYR A 70 15.15 -2.29 23.41
N TYR A 71 14.10 -1.77 22.78
CA TYR A 71 14.13 -1.46 21.35
C TYR A 71 15.02 -0.26 21.00
N GLN A 72 15.05 0.77 21.85
CA GLN A 72 15.95 1.92 21.68
C GLN A 72 17.43 1.55 21.78
N ASN A 73 17.78 0.54 22.58
CA ASN A 73 19.15 0.03 22.65
C ASN A 73 19.52 -0.87 21.46
N LEU A 74 18.53 -1.46 20.78
CA LEU A 74 18.73 -2.37 19.64
C LEU A 74 18.73 -1.65 18.28
N GLN A 75 18.09 -0.47 18.20
CA GLN A 75 17.91 0.31 16.98
C GLN A 75 18.36 1.74 17.19
N ASP A 76 19.43 2.13 16.48
CA ASP A 76 19.93 3.49 16.53
C ASP A 76 18.90 4.49 15.97
N ASN A 77 18.57 5.52 16.77
CA ASN A 77 17.66 6.62 16.42
C ASN A 77 16.21 6.20 16.10
N ILE A 78 15.71 5.12 16.68
CA ILE A 78 14.30 4.74 16.56
C ILE A 78 13.38 5.71 17.31
N THR A 79 12.34 6.19 16.65
CA THR A 79 11.25 6.94 17.28
C THR A 79 10.12 5.98 17.66
N ILE A 80 9.75 5.93 18.93
CA ILE A 80 8.66 5.08 19.41
C ILE A 80 7.43 5.96 19.68
N ILE A 81 6.31 5.65 19.04
CA ILE A 81 5.09 6.47 19.09
C ILE A 81 3.92 5.61 19.57
N SER A 82 3.39 5.97 20.74
CA SER A 82 2.20 5.34 21.29
C SER A 82 0.96 5.99 20.68
N THR A 83 0.06 5.17 20.13
CA THR A 83 -1.14 5.63 19.41
C THR A 83 -2.43 4.92 19.89
N PRO A 84 -2.76 4.93 21.19
CA PRO A 84 -3.92 4.22 21.71
C PRO A 84 -5.24 4.84 21.20
N ASP A 85 -5.80 4.24 20.15
CA ASP A 85 -7.11 4.60 19.60
C ASP A 85 -7.86 3.34 19.15
N GLN A 86 -8.95 3.02 19.84
CA GLN A 86 -9.75 1.82 19.57
C GLN A 86 -10.70 1.99 18.39
N ASN A 87 -10.84 3.20 17.84
CA ASN A 87 -11.68 3.47 16.68
C ASN A 87 -10.92 3.37 15.36
N LYS A 88 -9.59 3.18 15.41
CA LYS A 88 -8.72 3.09 14.23
C LYS A 88 -7.89 1.82 14.27
N THR A 89 -7.66 1.24 13.11
CA THR A 89 -6.67 0.18 12.93
C THR A 89 -5.25 0.75 13.06
N ASP A 90 -4.28 -0.11 13.35
CA ASP A 90 -2.87 0.30 13.46
C ASP A 90 -2.33 0.87 12.15
N LEU A 91 -2.82 0.37 11.01
CA LEU A 91 -2.47 0.90 9.71
C LEU A 91 -3.02 2.31 9.49
N GLU A 92 -4.26 2.60 9.91
CA GLU A 92 -4.83 3.94 9.87
C GLU A 92 -4.05 4.94 10.74
N LYS A 93 -3.63 4.51 11.93
CA LYS A 93 -2.80 5.32 12.84
C LYS A 93 -1.44 5.65 12.21
N ALA A 94 -0.83 4.70 11.49
CA ALA A 94 0.39 4.95 10.75
C ALA A 94 0.20 5.92 9.57
N PHE A 95 -0.93 5.87 8.87
CA PHE A 95 -1.26 6.88 7.84
C PHE A 95 -1.40 8.27 8.45
N ASP A 96 -2.11 8.39 9.57
CA ASP A 96 -2.28 9.68 10.27
C ASP A 96 -0.93 10.27 10.70
N TYR A 97 -0.03 9.42 11.22
CA TYR A 97 1.34 9.81 11.55
C TYR A 97 2.08 10.37 10.32
N LEU A 98 2.04 9.65 9.19
CA LEU A 98 2.70 10.08 7.95
C LEU A 98 2.15 11.40 7.42
N ILE A 99 0.83 11.59 7.47
CA ILE A 99 0.18 12.84 7.06
C ILE A 99 0.62 14.00 7.96
N ALA A 100 0.67 13.79 9.28
CA ALA A 100 1.18 14.79 10.21
C ALA A 100 2.65 15.13 9.93
N ALA A 101 3.45 14.13 9.56
CA ALA A 101 4.84 14.27 9.14
C ALA A 101 5.02 14.78 7.69
N GLN A 102 3.95 15.23 7.01
CA GLN A 102 3.95 15.80 5.66
C GLN A 102 4.37 14.85 4.53
N PHE A 103 4.32 13.54 4.75
CA PHE A 103 4.47 12.57 3.66
C PHE A 103 3.26 12.60 2.73
N THR A 104 3.51 12.47 1.43
CA THR A 104 2.45 12.47 0.40
C THR A 104 2.25 11.10 -0.24
N ALA A 105 3.14 10.14 0.02
CA ALA A 105 3.06 8.79 -0.50
C ALA A 105 3.64 7.75 0.48
N VAL A 106 3.12 6.52 0.41
CA VAL A 106 3.58 5.38 1.20
C VAL A 106 3.40 4.07 0.46
N ASN A 107 4.40 3.20 0.57
CA ASN A 107 4.29 1.79 0.24
C ASN A 107 4.01 1.00 1.53
N VAL A 108 3.12 0.02 1.46
CA VAL A 108 2.73 -0.80 2.61
C VAL A 108 2.94 -2.26 2.26
N VAL A 109 3.77 -2.95 3.04
CA VAL A 109 3.94 -4.41 2.96
C VAL A 109 3.37 -5.08 4.21
N TRP A 110 3.05 -6.37 4.08
CA TRP A 110 2.46 -7.17 5.15
C TRP A 110 1.11 -6.59 5.62
N ALA A 111 0.39 -5.86 4.76
CA ALA A 111 -0.98 -5.41 5.03
C ALA A 111 -2.03 -6.45 4.60
N THR A 112 -1.61 -7.49 3.89
CA THR A 112 -2.45 -8.60 3.42
C THR A 112 -1.95 -9.93 3.99
N GLY A 113 -2.72 -10.99 3.77
CA GLY A 113 -2.44 -12.33 4.29
C GLY A 113 -2.77 -12.50 5.78
N ARG A 114 -2.86 -13.76 6.21
CA ARG A 114 -3.31 -14.17 7.56
C ARG A 114 -4.80 -13.91 7.80
N ARG A 115 -5.17 -12.78 8.42
CA ARG A 115 -6.54 -12.50 8.86
C ARG A 115 -7.34 -11.84 7.74
N ALA A 116 -8.37 -12.53 7.26
CA ALA A 116 -9.16 -12.07 6.11
C ALA A 116 -9.90 -10.74 6.36
N ASP A 117 -10.39 -10.53 7.58
CA ASP A 117 -11.03 -9.28 7.98
C ASP A 117 -10.04 -8.10 7.93
N HIS A 118 -8.82 -8.29 8.44
CA HIS A 118 -7.77 -7.28 8.34
C HIS A 118 -7.39 -6.98 6.88
N ASN A 119 -7.26 -8.02 6.03
CA ASN A 119 -6.94 -7.82 4.61
C ASN A 119 -7.98 -6.93 3.93
N PHE A 120 -9.26 -7.25 4.12
CA PHE A 120 -10.35 -6.50 3.51
C PHE A 120 -10.34 -5.05 3.99
N THR A 121 -10.26 -4.82 5.32
CA THR A 121 -10.25 -3.48 5.90
C THR A 121 -9.05 -2.66 5.45
N ASN A 122 -7.84 -3.25 5.44
CA ASN A 122 -6.62 -2.56 5.00
C ASN A 122 -6.72 -2.09 3.55
N ILE A 123 -7.24 -2.95 2.66
CA ILE A 123 -7.43 -2.63 1.24
C ILE A 123 -8.54 -1.58 1.05
N SER A 124 -9.69 -1.77 1.69
CA SER A 124 -10.85 -0.89 1.48
C SER A 124 -10.63 0.51 2.07
N ASN A 125 -9.91 0.63 3.18
CA ASN A 125 -9.81 1.89 3.91
C ASN A 125 -8.89 2.92 3.24
N ILE A 126 -8.02 2.53 2.31
CA ILE A 126 -7.12 3.48 1.63
C ILE A 126 -7.89 4.59 0.91
N VAL A 127 -9.16 4.36 0.54
CA VAL A 127 -10.00 5.36 -0.13
C VAL A 127 -10.28 6.59 0.73
N ARG A 128 -10.28 6.44 2.05
CA ARG A 128 -10.49 7.54 3.00
C ARG A 128 -9.34 8.54 3.02
N TYR A 129 -8.18 8.14 2.52
CA TYR A 129 -6.94 8.93 2.54
C TYR A 129 -6.61 9.57 1.18
N ARG A 130 -7.49 9.44 0.19
CA ARG A 130 -7.28 9.88 -1.20
C ARG A 130 -6.78 11.32 -1.37
N GLU A 131 -7.19 12.24 -0.50
CA GLU A 131 -6.84 13.67 -0.57
C GLU A 131 -5.55 14.00 0.19
N TYR A 132 -4.99 13.04 0.95
CA TYR A 132 -3.91 13.28 1.90
C TYR A 132 -2.67 12.42 1.61
N LEU A 133 -2.85 11.17 1.19
CA LEU A 133 -1.78 10.19 1.09
C LEU A 133 -2.00 9.22 -0.07
N LYS A 134 -1.01 9.13 -0.97
CA LYS A 134 -0.98 8.11 -2.03
C LYS A 134 -0.49 6.79 -1.43
N ILE A 135 -1.40 5.84 -1.30
CA ILE A 135 -1.11 4.55 -0.67
C ILE A 135 -1.01 3.46 -1.75
N VAL A 136 0.08 2.68 -1.69
CA VAL A 136 0.26 1.47 -2.48
C VAL A 136 0.48 0.31 -1.54
N ILE A 137 -0.41 -0.68 -1.57
CA ILE A 137 -0.22 -1.94 -0.83
C ILE A 137 0.45 -2.94 -1.76
N LEU A 138 1.48 -3.62 -1.25
CA LEU A 138 2.31 -4.57 -1.99
C LEU A 138 2.42 -5.88 -1.22
N ASP A 139 2.18 -6.98 -1.93
CA ASP A 139 2.63 -8.31 -1.55
C ASP A 139 3.25 -9.02 -2.77
N ASP A 140 3.63 -10.28 -2.62
CA ASP A 140 4.32 -11.03 -3.69
C ASP A 140 3.45 -11.28 -4.93
N TYR A 141 2.13 -11.10 -4.82
CA TYR A 141 1.18 -11.42 -5.87
C TYR A 141 0.37 -10.21 -6.33
N SER A 142 0.47 -9.08 -5.63
CA SER A 142 -0.44 -7.96 -5.85
C SER A 142 0.18 -6.61 -5.54
N LYS A 143 -0.06 -5.67 -6.45
CA LYS A 143 0.10 -4.23 -6.23
C LYS A 143 -1.26 -3.56 -6.29
N ILE A 144 -1.68 -2.97 -5.18
CA ILE A 144 -3.04 -2.48 -4.97
C ILE A 144 -2.99 -0.98 -4.67
N PHE A 145 -3.76 -0.18 -5.41
CA PHE A 145 -3.88 1.26 -5.16
C PHE A 145 -5.22 1.81 -5.65
N LEU A 146 -5.64 2.94 -5.09
CA LEU A 146 -6.83 3.67 -5.53
C LEU A 146 -6.53 4.39 -6.85
N LEU A 147 -7.40 4.21 -7.84
CA LEU A 147 -7.32 4.97 -9.09
C LEU A 147 -7.75 6.42 -8.90
N PRO A 148 -7.03 7.37 -9.53
CA PRO A 148 -7.61 8.68 -9.82
C PRO A 148 -8.74 8.55 -10.84
N LYS A 149 -9.56 9.60 -10.98
CA LYS A 149 -10.67 9.64 -11.94
C LYS A 149 -10.23 9.44 -13.40
N GLN A 150 -8.98 9.77 -13.71
CA GLN A 150 -8.34 9.48 -15.00
C GLN A 150 -6.96 8.90 -14.76
N PHE A 151 -6.74 7.71 -15.29
CA PHE A 151 -5.50 6.97 -15.15
C PHE A 151 -4.96 6.55 -16.51
N LYS A 152 -3.63 6.65 -16.66
CA LYS A 152 -2.91 6.29 -17.88
C LYS A 152 -1.54 5.75 -17.52
N LYS A 153 -1.25 4.50 -17.90
CA LYS A 153 0.06 3.87 -17.68
C LYS A 153 0.34 2.86 -18.79
N TRP A 154 1.62 2.71 -19.15
CA TRP A 154 2.06 1.67 -20.07
C TRP A 154 2.13 0.33 -19.36
N TYR A 155 1.60 -0.71 -19.99
CA TYR A 155 1.69 -2.08 -19.51
C TYR A 155 2.11 -3.03 -20.65
N PRO A 156 2.88 -4.08 -20.33
CA PRO A 156 3.04 -5.22 -21.23
C PRO A 156 1.68 -5.89 -21.50
N LYS A 157 1.55 -6.46 -22.68
CA LYS A 157 0.46 -7.37 -23.03
C LYS A 157 0.35 -8.48 -21.98
N ASP A 158 -0.86 -8.92 -21.73
CA ASP A 158 -1.20 -10.03 -20.82
C ASP A 158 -0.94 -9.73 -19.34
N SER A 159 -0.49 -8.52 -18.98
CA SER A 159 -0.46 -8.07 -17.58
C SER A 159 -1.86 -8.17 -16.97
N ILE A 160 -1.99 -8.85 -15.82
CA ILE A 160 -3.28 -9.04 -15.15
C ILE A 160 -3.64 -7.79 -14.38
N ILE A 161 -4.81 -7.23 -14.69
CA ILE A 161 -5.34 -6.03 -14.06
C ILE A 161 -6.76 -6.32 -13.58
N SER A 162 -7.01 -6.10 -12.29
CA SER A 162 -8.35 -6.18 -11.71
C SER A 162 -8.84 -4.80 -11.30
N LEU A 163 -10.08 -4.48 -11.64
CA LEU A 163 -10.78 -3.26 -11.24
C LEU A 163 -11.83 -3.59 -10.18
N ILE A 164 -11.56 -3.20 -8.93
CA ILE A 164 -12.40 -3.57 -7.78
C ILE A 164 -13.11 -2.32 -7.24
N PRO A 165 -14.46 -2.24 -7.32
CA PRO A 165 -15.19 -1.12 -6.76
C PRO A 165 -15.22 -1.20 -5.23
N ILE A 166 -15.09 -0.06 -4.55
CA ILE A 166 -15.49 0.08 -3.16
C ILE A 166 -16.91 0.66 -3.13
N GLY A 167 -17.90 -0.23 -2.95
CA GLY A 167 -19.32 0.11 -3.10
C GLY A 167 -19.76 0.07 -4.56
N VAL A 168 -20.15 1.21 -5.11
CA VAL A 168 -20.65 1.35 -6.49
C VAL A 168 -19.79 2.35 -7.25
N VAL A 169 -19.31 1.96 -8.43
CA VAL A 169 -18.53 2.82 -9.34
C VAL A 169 -19.24 2.84 -10.68
N LYS A 170 -19.49 4.03 -11.23
CA LYS A 170 -20.20 4.24 -12.49
C LYS A 170 -19.37 5.02 -13.49
N GLY A 171 -19.81 4.98 -14.75
CA GLY A 171 -19.19 5.70 -15.86
C GLY A 171 -17.80 5.21 -16.18
N ILE A 172 -17.56 3.91 -16.01
CA ILE A 172 -16.23 3.33 -16.19
C ILE A 172 -15.96 3.14 -17.68
N HIS A 173 -14.85 3.71 -18.14
CA HIS A 173 -14.37 3.55 -19.50
C HIS A 173 -12.93 3.04 -19.46
N THR A 174 -12.63 2.04 -20.29
CA THR A 174 -11.28 1.48 -20.38
C THR A 174 -10.84 1.34 -21.82
N GLN A 175 -9.55 1.54 -22.07
CA GLN A 175 -8.89 1.26 -23.35
C GLN A 175 -7.70 0.35 -23.12
N ASN A 176 -7.43 -0.53 -24.09
CA ASN A 176 -6.34 -1.51 -24.07
C ASN A 176 -6.45 -2.58 -22.96
N LEU A 177 -7.68 -2.86 -22.51
CA LEU A 177 -8.00 -4.06 -21.72
C LEU A 177 -8.79 -5.03 -22.59
N PHE A 178 -8.59 -6.33 -22.41
CA PHE A 178 -9.25 -7.37 -23.19
C PHE A 178 -10.77 -7.36 -22.97
N TYR A 179 -11.22 -7.30 -21.71
CA TYR A 179 -12.61 -7.04 -21.36
C TYR A 179 -12.81 -5.53 -21.18
N SER A 180 -13.00 -4.81 -22.29
CA SER A 180 -13.19 -3.36 -22.27
C SER A 180 -14.53 -2.97 -21.64
N LEU A 181 -14.51 -1.95 -20.79
CA LEU A 181 -15.69 -1.31 -20.23
C LEU A 181 -16.02 -0.01 -20.98
N GLN A 182 -17.30 0.22 -21.25
CA GLN A 182 -17.84 1.39 -21.98
C GLN A 182 -19.08 1.91 -21.24
N ASP A 183 -18.89 2.95 -20.43
CA ASP A 183 -19.91 3.52 -19.53
C ASP A 183 -20.51 2.50 -18.55
N ASP A 184 -19.71 1.52 -18.14
CA ASP A 184 -20.16 0.44 -17.27
C ASP A 184 -20.26 0.87 -15.81
N THR A 185 -21.04 0.09 -15.06
CA THR A 185 -21.11 0.14 -13.60
C THR A 185 -20.57 -1.15 -12.99
N LEU A 186 -19.68 -1.02 -12.01
CA LEU A 186 -19.20 -2.11 -11.15
C LEU A 186 -19.76 -1.93 -9.73
N ILE A 187 -20.16 -3.05 -9.12
CA ILE A 187 -20.78 -3.08 -7.79
C ILE A 187 -20.12 -4.19 -6.98
N LEU A 188 -19.54 -3.83 -5.83
CA LEU A 188 -18.86 -4.78 -4.96
C LEU A 188 -19.82 -5.90 -4.54
N GLY A 189 -19.41 -7.15 -4.71
CA GLY A 189 -20.20 -8.35 -4.41
C GLY A 189 -21.18 -8.80 -5.51
N TYR A 190 -21.39 -8.01 -6.57
CA TYR A 190 -22.31 -8.36 -7.66
C TYR A 190 -21.64 -8.40 -9.04
N ARG A 191 -20.80 -7.41 -9.34
CA ARG A 191 -20.04 -7.32 -10.60
C ARG A 191 -18.72 -6.60 -10.34
N ALA A 192 -17.64 -7.36 -10.29
CA ALA A 192 -16.28 -6.86 -10.26
C ALA A 192 -15.65 -6.90 -11.67
N GLY A 193 -14.58 -6.13 -11.87
CA GLY A 193 -13.74 -6.20 -13.07
C GLY A 193 -12.48 -7.02 -12.82
N ASN A 194 -12.62 -8.17 -12.15
CA ASN A 194 -11.50 -9.03 -11.75
C ASN A 194 -10.95 -9.84 -12.95
N SER A 195 -9.65 -10.16 -12.89
CA SER A 195 -8.96 -11.03 -13.85
C SER A 195 -9.06 -10.56 -15.31
N ASN A 196 -9.08 -9.25 -15.52
CA ASN A 196 -8.87 -8.67 -16.85
C ASN A 196 -7.37 -8.70 -17.20
N HIS A 197 -7.04 -8.48 -18.46
CA HIS A 197 -5.66 -8.40 -18.88
C HIS A 197 -5.47 -7.38 -20.01
N VAL A 198 -4.24 -6.92 -20.16
CA VAL A 198 -3.87 -5.93 -21.16
C VAL A 198 -3.88 -6.57 -22.56
N ALA A 199 -4.62 -5.97 -23.48
CA ALA A 199 -4.86 -6.56 -24.79
C ALA A 199 -3.64 -6.51 -25.72
N SER A 200 -2.81 -5.46 -25.60
CA SER A 200 -1.59 -5.26 -26.38
C SER A 200 -0.56 -4.42 -25.60
N ASP A 201 0.72 -4.61 -25.90
CA ASP A 201 1.80 -3.77 -25.36
C ASP A 201 1.46 -2.30 -25.62
N GLY A 202 1.29 -1.52 -24.56
CA GLY A 202 0.83 -0.15 -24.76
C GLY A 202 0.22 0.51 -23.56
N ILE A 203 -0.33 1.67 -23.83
CA ILE A 203 -0.98 2.48 -22.82
C ILE A 203 -2.37 1.94 -22.52
N VAL A 204 -2.60 1.61 -21.25
CA VAL A 204 -3.93 1.40 -20.68
C VAL A 204 -4.45 2.74 -20.18
N THR A 205 -5.68 3.07 -20.58
CA THR A 205 -6.41 4.25 -20.07
C THR A 205 -7.63 3.75 -19.32
N ILE A 206 -7.84 4.25 -18.11
CA ILE A 206 -9.01 3.94 -17.28
C ILE A 206 -9.57 5.25 -16.75
N SER A 207 -10.88 5.44 -16.85
CA SER A 207 -11.58 6.57 -16.21
C SER A 207 -12.87 6.10 -15.56
N HIS A 208 -13.35 6.86 -14.57
CA HIS A 208 -14.64 6.66 -13.93
C HIS A 208 -15.20 7.99 -13.42
N SER A 209 -16.52 8.16 -13.43
CA SER A 209 -17.17 9.41 -13.01
C SER A 209 -17.49 9.40 -11.52
N GLU A 210 -18.10 8.33 -11.03
CA GLU A 210 -18.58 8.20 -9.65
C GLU A 210 -17.85 7.08 -8.90
N GLY A 211 -17.91 7.13 -7.56
CA GLY A 211 -17.37 6.09 -6.68
C GLY A 211 -15.84 6.02 -6.63
N ASP A 212 -15.35 4.99 -5.93
CA ASP A 212 -13.94 4.68 -5.69
C ASP A 212 -13.57 3.32 -6.30
N LEU A 213 -12.54 3.33 -7.14
CA LEU A 213 -12.12 2.17 -7.92
C LEU A 213 -10.67 1.81 -7.62
N LEU A 214 -10.45 0.63 -7.06
CA LEU A 214 -9.10 0.10 -6.88
C LEU A 214 -8.61 -0.52 -8.19
N LEU A 215 -7.33 -0.33 -8.49
CA LEU A 215 -6.60 -1.13 -9.46
C LEU A 215 -5.70 -2.10 -8.70
N MET A 216 -5.77 -3.37 -9.08
CA MET A 216 -4.87 -4.41 -8.61
C MET A 216 -4.09 -4.96 -9.81
N GLU A 217 -2.78 -4.77 -9.81
CA GLU A 217 -1.86 -5.47 -10.70
C GLU A 217 -1.55 -6.79 -10.02
N CYS A 218 -1.89 -7.92 -10.65
CA CYS A 218 -1.79 -9.24 -10.03
C CYS A 218 -0.82 -10.14 -10.79
N THR A 219 -0.20 -11.09 -10.08
CA THR A 219 0.61 -12.17 -10.63
C THR A 219 0.24 -13.48 -9.94
N ASP A 220 0.25 -14.58 -10.69
CA ASP A 220 0.02 -15.94 -10.16
C ASP A 220 1.34 -16.65 -9.83
#